data_AF-A0A7S0HTK7-F1
#
_entry.id   AF-A0A7S0HTK7-F1
#
_cell.length_a   1.000
_cell.length_b   1.000
_cell.length_c   1.000
_cell.angle_alpha   90.00
_cell.angle_beta   90.00
_cell.angle_gamma   90.00
#
_symmetry.space_group_name_H-M   'P 1'
#
loop_
_entity.id
_entity.type
_entity.pdbx_description
1 polymer ?
#
loop_
_entity_poly.entity_id
_entity_poly.type
_entity_poly.pdbx_seq_one_letter_code
_entity_poly.pdbx_strand_id
1 'polypeptide(L)'
;WVDGRILIDQWSSLSRSDLFATISFGSVLSLHPIQVEYRFLGNTSGTPSLSFAIQDNLRNESVALFSAYDVYQGTHSWVDKDTGGLLKIVAGQTNASLSRCFGSALTLATAGVESTLRIRGFDSYGNLVERWDDTWAISLASSTTR
;
A
#
# COMPACT_ATOMS: atom_id res chain seq x y z
N TRP A 1 5.54 -11.21 -11.17
CA TRP A 1 6.02 -10.00 -11.88
C TRP A 1 7.03 -9.28 -11.01
N VAL A 2 7.99 -8.62 -11.64
CA VAL A 2 8.91 -7.66 -11.01
C VAL A 2 8.97 -6.41 -11.88
N ASP A 3 8.82 -5.22 -11.29
CA ASP A 3 8.76 -3.94 -12.02
C ASP A 3 7.75 -3.93 -13.18
N GLY A 4 6.58 -4.55 -12.97
CA GLY A 4 5.53 -4.68 -13.97
C GLY A 4 5.83 -5.64 -15.13
N ARG A 5 6.99 -6.32 -15.13
CA ARG A 5 7.35 -7.33 -16.14
C ARG A 5 7.01 -8.73 -15.64
N ILE A 6 6.38 -9.52 -16.49
CA ILE A 6 6.08 -10.92 -16.20
C ILE A 6 7.36 -11.75 -16.30
N LEU A 7 7.63 -12.57 -15.28
CA LEU A 7 8.81 -13.44 -15.21
C LEU A 7 8.43 -14.91 -15.31
N ILE A 8 7.33 -15.30 -14.65
CA ILE A 8 6.76 -16.64 -14.68
C ILE A 8 5.26 -16.47 -14.96
N ASP A 9 4.76 -17.20 -15.95
CA ASP A 9 3.33 -17.23 -16.30
C ASP A 9 2.89 -18.67 -16.50
N GLN A 10 1.96 -19.12 -15.66
CA GLN A 10 1.26 -20.39 -15.77
C GLN A 10 -0.22 -20.25 -15.47
N TRP A 11 -0.82 -19.14 -15.89
CA TRP A 11 -2.23 -18.85 -15.57
C TRP A 11 -3.22 -19.89 -16.12
N SER A 12 -2.97 -20.37 -17.34
CA SER A 12 -3.88 -21.30 -18.04
C SER A 12 -3.63 -22.77 -17.71
N SER A 13 -2.39 -23.17 -17.44
CA SER A 13 -2.03 -24.56 -17.15
C SER A 13 -0.70 -24.67 -16.43
N LEU A 14 -0.64 -25.53 -15.42
CA LEU A 14 0.60 -25.88 -14.73
C LEU A 14 1.45 -26.80 -15.62
N SER A 15 2.58 -26.31 -16.13
CA SER A 15 3.59 -27.15 -16.77
C SER A 15 4.56 -27.75 -15.76
N ARG A 16 4.81 -27.07 -14.63
CA ARG A 16 5.72 -27.53 -13.57
C ARG A 16 5.42 -26.84 -12.23
N SER A 17 5.74 -27.50 -11.11
CA SER A 17 5.53 -26.96 -9.75
C SER A 17 6.74 -26.22 -9.17
N ASP A 18 7.94 -26.39 -9.75
CA ASP A 18 9.21 -25.82 -9.35
C ASP A 18 9.77 -24.89 -10.44
N LEU A 19 9.09 -23.78 -10.65
CA LEU A 19 9.49 -22.78 -11.64
C LEU A 19 10.43 -21.76 -11.03
N PHE A 20 11.41 -21.33 -11.84
CA PHE A 20 12.29 -20.24 -11.49
C PHE A 20 12.48 -19.32 -12.69
N ALA A 21 12.79 -18.06 -12.40
CA ALA A 21 13.19 -17.06 -13.37
C ALA A 21 14.29 -16.19 -12.76
N THR A 22 15.17 -15.66 -13.60
CA THR A 22 16.28 -14.80 -13.16
C THR A 22 16.05 -13.38 -13.66
N ILE A 23 16.31 -12.40 -12.80
CA ILE A 23 16.30 -10.98 -13.13
C ILE A 23 17.54 -10.32 -12.53
N SER A 24 18.09 -9.33 -13.24
CA SER A 24 19.21 -8.51 -12.79
C SER A 24 18.75 -7.08 -12.50
N PHE A 25 19.18 -6.54 -11.37
CA PHE A 25 18.92 -5.15 -10.99
C PHE A 25 20.13 -4.27 -11.32
N GLY A 26 19.89 -3.10 -11.91
CA GLY A 26 20.96 -2.17 -12.31
C GLY A 26 21.46 -1.25 -11.19
N SER A 27 20.81 -1.27 -10.02
CA SER A 27 21.11 -0.41 -8.88
C SER A 27 21.07 -1.22 -7.59
N VAL A 28 22.01 -0.94 -6.69
CA VAL A 28 22.02 -1.52 -5.34
C VAL A 28 21.14 -0.64 -4.46
N LEU A 29 20.37 -1.23 -3.54
CA LEU A 29 19.48 -0.54 -2.57
C LEU A 29 18.20 0.07 -3.16
N SER A 30 17.85 -0.21 -4.41
CA SER A 30 16.54 0.15 -4.96
C SER A 30 15.49 -0.89 -4.57
N LEU A 31 14.32 -0.43 -4.12
CA LEU A 31 13.17 -1.31 -3.87
C LEU A 31 12.47 -1.58 -5.20
N HIS A 32 12.21 -2.86 -5.46
CA HIS A 32 11.53 -3.33 -6.67
C HIS A 32 10.18 -3.94 -6.31
N PRO A 33 9.06 -3.43 -6.83
CA PRO A 33 7.75 -4.03 -6.59
C PRO A 33 7.68 -5.45 -7.19
N ILE A 34 7.20 -6.37 -6.36
CA ILE A 34 6.90 -7.75 -6.75
C ILE A 34 5.39 -7.92 -6.68
N GLN A 35 4.82 -8.46 -7.74
CA GLN A 35 3.41 -8.87 -7.78
C GLN A 35 3.35 -10.36 -8.04
N VAL A 36 2.43 -11.03 -7.35
CA VAL A 36 2.15 -12.46 -7.49
C VAL A 36 0.65 -12.63 -7.61
N GLU A 37 0.23 -13.40 -8.60
CA GLU A 37 -1.16 -13.77 -8.80
C GLU A 37 -1.24 -15.29 -8.76
N TYR A 38 -2.28 -15.79 -8.12
CA TYR A 38 -2.45 -17.21 -7.86
C TYR A 38 -3.90 -17.59 -8.04
N ARG A 39 -4.11 -18.73 -8.69
CA ARG A 39 -5.44 -19.32 -8.85
C ARG A 39 -5.37 -20.78 -8.43
N PHE A 40 -6.20 -21.14 -7.46
CA PHE A 40 -6.43 -22.53 -7.08
C PHE A 40 -7.70 -23.04 -7.76
N LEU A 41 -7.60 -24.17 -8.48
CA LEU A 41 -8.72 -24.83 -9.17
C LEU A 41 -9.01 -26.25 -8.62
N GLY A 42 -8.39 -26.63 -7.51
CA GLY A 42 -8.53 -27.96 -6.94
C GLY A 42 -9.79 -28.15 -6.09
N ASN A 43 -10.14 -29.41 -5.84
CA ASN A 43 -11.22 -29.86 -4.97
C ASN A 43 -10.70 -30.57 -3.69
N THR A 44 -9.41 -30.40 -3.38
CA THR A 44 -8.77 -31.06 -2.24
C THR A 44 -9.19 -30.40 -0.92
N SER A 45 -9.36 -31.20 0.13
CA SER A 45 -9.69 -30.76 1.49
C SER A 45 -8.53 -30.05 2.23
N GLY A 46 -7.33 -29.99 1.65
CA GLY A 46 -6.18 -29.29 2.20
C GLY A 46 -6.17 -27.80 1.85
N THR A 47 -5.64 -26.97 2.75
CA THR A 47 -5.46 -25.54 2.53
C THR A 47 -4.49 -25.30 1.38
N PRO A 48 -4.90 -24.63 0.29
CA PRO A 48 -3.97 -24.28 -0.78
C PRO A 48 -2.93 -23.28 -0.26
N SER A 49 -1.69 -23.43 -0.69
CA SER A 49 -0.59 -22.54 -0.34
C SER A 49 0.30 -22.28 -1.55
N LEU A 50 0.95 -21.12 -1.54
CA LEU A 50 1.94 -20.74 -2.52
C LEU A 50 3.19 -20.30 -1.77
N SER A 51 4.35 -20.79 -2.18
CA SER A 51 5.63 -20.25 -1.73
C SER A 51 6.42 -19.77 -2.93
N PHE A 52 7.19 -18.71 -2.74
CA PHE A 52 8.27 -18.39 -3.66
C PHE A 52 9.51 -18.06 -2.86
N ALA A 53 10.66 -18.29 -3.49
CA ALA A 53 11.93 -17.97 -2.93
C ALA A 53 12.72 -17.05 -3.86
N ILE A 54 13.44 -16.10 -3.26
CA ILE A 54 14.41 -15.29 -3.98
C ILE A 54 15.78 -15.81 -3.60
N GLN A 55 16.53 -16.21 -4.61
CA GLN A 55 17.90 -16.69 -4.44
C GLN A 55 18.87 -15.63 -4.95
N ASP A 56 19.87 -15.27 -4.15
CA ASP A 56 20.97 -14.40 -4.59
C ASP A 56 22.03 -15.19 -5.40
N ASN A 57 22.99 -14.47 -5.98
CA ASN A 57 24.08 -15.09 -6.76
C ASN A 57 25.02 -15.98 -5.92
N LEU A 58 24.95 -15.89 -4.59
CA LEU A 58 25.71 -16.72 -3.65
C LEU A 58 24.91 -17.95 -3.20
N ARG A 59 23.73 -18.18 -3.80
CA ARG A 59 22.77 -19.24 -3.46
C ARG A 59 22.09 -19.07 -2.11
N ASN A 60 22.18 -17.90 -1.47
CA ASN A 60 21.39 -17.62 -0.28
C ASN A 60 19.94 -17.45 -0.69
N GLU A 61 19.05 -18.15 0.00
CA GLU A 61 17.64 -18.20 -0.31
C GLU A 61 16.85 -17.45 0.77
N SER A 62 16.01 -16.52 0.32
CA SER A 62 14.98 -15.88 1.15
C SER A 62 13.62 -16.43 0.71
N VAL A 63 13.02 -17.28 1.54
CA VAL A 63 11.73 -17.91 1.25
C VAL A 63 10.61 -17.05 1.84
N ALA A 64 9.64 -16.69 1.00
CA ALA A 64 8.38 -16.10 1.41
C ALA A 64 7.27 -17.15 1.29
N LEU A 65 6.62 -17.48 2.41
CA LEU A 65 5.47 -18.38 2.46
C LEU A 65 4.18 -17.56 2.39
N PHE A 66 3.26 -17.95 1.52
CA PHE A 66 1.92 -17.38 1.43
C PHE A 66 0.89 -18.48 1.65
N SER A 67 0.13 -18.35 2.71
CA SER A 67 -1.11 -19.10 2.91
C SER A 67 -2.21 -18.52 2.00
N ALA A 68 -3.23 -19.30 1.66
CA ALA A 68 -4.45 -18.76 1.04
C ALA A 68 -5.14 -17.69 1.91
N TYR A 69 -4.78 -17.57 3.19
CA TYR A 69 -5.19 -16.47 4.08
C TYR A 69 -4.34 -15.20 3.94
N ASP A 70 -3.11 -15.31 3.41
CA ASP A 70 -2.23 -14.18 3.09
C ASP A 70 -2.57 -13.56 1.72
N VAL A 71 -3.62 -14.07 1.07
CA VAL A 71 -4.18 -13.50 -0.16
C VAL A 71 -4.68 -12.11 0.18
N TYR A 72 -3.90 -11.13 -0.29
CA TYR A 72 -4.23 -9.72 -0.34
C TYR A 72 -5.56 -9.55 -1.07
N GLN A 73 -6.68 -9.64 -0.33
CA GLN A 73 -7.94 -9.08 -0.77
C GLN A 73 -7.68 -7.58 -0.91
N GLY A 74 -7.98 -6.99 -2.07
CA GLY A 74 -7.69 -5.58 -2.42
C GLY A 74 -8.34 -4.51 -1.53
N THR A 75 -8.66 -4.84 -0.28
CA THR A 75 -8.99 -3.93 0.82
C THR A 75 -7.73 -3.72 1.68
N HIS A 76 -7.49 -2.50 2.11
CA HIS A 76 -6.31 -2.00 2.84
C HIS A 76 -6.05 -2.65 4.23
N SER A 77 -6.41 -3.91 4.44
CA SER A 77 -6.33 -4.58 5.73
C SER A 77 -5.12 -5.48 5.77
N TRP A 78 -4.11 -5.00 6.47
CA TRP A 78 -2.93 -5.77 6.86
C TRP A 78 -3.39 -6.94 7.76
N VAL A 79 -2.76 -8.10 7.66
CA VAL A 79 -3.05 -9.26 8.51
C VAL A 79 -1.85 -9.49 9.43
N ASP A 80 -2.13 -9.73 10.71
CA ASP A 80 -1.10 -10.05 11.68
C ASP A 80 -0.58 -11.48 11.46
N LYS A 81 0.74 -11.62 11.25
CA LYS A 81 1.37 -12.89 10.89
C LYS A 81 1.30 -13.97 11.99
N ASP A 82 1.13 -13.56 13.24
CA ASP A 82 1.19 -14.46 14.40
C ASP A 82 -0.21 -14.89 14.85
N THR A 83 -1.23 -14.06 14.59
CA THR A 83 -2.62 -14.29 15.02
C THR A 83 -3.59 -14.53 13.86
N GLY A 84 -3.22 -14.18 12.63
CA GLY A 84 -4.11 -14.24 11.45
C GLY A 84 -5.27 -13.24 11.50
N GLY A 85 -5.29 -12.35 12.50
CA GLY A 85 -6.31 -11.32 12.66
C GLY A 85 -6.04 -10.11 11.77
N LEU A 86 -7.09 -9.32 11.49
CA LEU A 86 -6.91 -8.05 10.79
C LEU A 86 -6.13 -7.07 11.66
N LEU A 87 -4.98 -6.63 11.17
CA LEU A 87 -4.18 -5.57 11.75
C LEU A 87 -4.83 -4.22 11.40
N LYS A 88 -5.43 -3.60 12.41
CA LYS A 88 -5.92 -2.23 12.32
C LYS A 88 -4.79 -1.27 12.61
N ILE A 89 -4.33 -0.55 11.58
CA ILE A 89 -3.41 0.59 11.78
C ILE A 89 -4.23 1.73 12.38
N VAL A 90 -3.83 2.18 13.56
CA VAL A 90 -4.40 3.35 14.23
C VAL A 90 -3.37 4.46 14.19
N ALA A 91 -3.72 5.60 13.61
CA ALA A 91 -2.83 6.74 13.53
C ALA A 91 -2.46 7.27 14.93
N GLY A 92 -1.22 7.74 15.04
CA GLY A 92 -0.71 8.37 16.25
C GLY A 92 -1.22 9.80 16.43
N GLN A 93 -0.44 10.63 17.13
CA GLN A 93 -0.76 12.04 17.31
C GLN A 93 -0.70 12.80 15.97
N THR A 94 -1.67 13.70 15.72
CA THR A 94 -1.66 14.56 14.53
C THR A 94 -0.37 15.39 14.47
N ASN A 95 0.28 15.32 13.32
CA ASN A 95 1.45 16.12 12.97
C ASN A 95 1.01 17.22 12.00
N ALA A 96 1.02 18.46 12.48
CA ALA A 96 0.60 19.62 11.68
C ALA A 96 1.45 19.81 10.42
N SER A 97 2.74 19.50 10.46
CA SER A 97 3.66 19.68 9.32
C SER A 97 3.42 18.70 8.17
N LEU A 98 2.89 17.51 8.46
CA LEU A 98 2.52 16.52 7.44
C LEU A 98 1.05 16.62 7.02
N SER A 99 0.24 17.34 7.80
CA SER A 99 -1.17 17.60 7.51
C SER A 99 -1.33 18.56 6.33
N ARG A 100 -2.45 18.44 5.61
CA ARG A 100 -2.66 19.16 4.34
C ARG A 100 -4.06 19.75 4.23
N CYS A 101 -4.15 20.89 3.55
CA CYS A 101 -5.41 21.53 3.18
C CYS A 101 -5.63 21.43 1.67
N PHE A 102 -6.89 21.29 1.24
CA PHE A 102 -7.28 21.15 -0.16
C PHE A 102 -8.56 21.94 -0.43
N GLY A 103 -8.80 22.36 -1.68
CA GLY A 103 -10.08 22.92 -2.11
C GLY A 103 -9.99 24.28 -2.80
N SER A 104 -11.10 24.73 -3.38
CA SER A 104 -11.16 25.96 -4.18
C SER A 104 -10.92 27.22 -3.35
N ALA A 105 -11.21 27.19 -2.05
CA ALA A 105 -10.97 28.32 -1.15
C ALA A 105 -9.47 28.61 -0.88
N LEU A 106 -8.55 27.74 -1.33
CA LEU A 106 -7.10 27.97 -1.29
C LEU A 106 -6.56 28.61 -2.58
N THR A 107 -7.45 28.96 -3.49
CA THR A 107 -7.13 29.54 -4.80
C THR A 107 -7.90 30.84 -5.02
N LEU A 108 -7.71 31.48 -6.17
CA LEU A 108 -8.50 32.67 -6.52
C LEU A 108 -9.99 32.31 -6.57
N ALA A 109 -10.78 32.99 -5.73
CA ALA A 109 -12.23 32.81 -5.66
C ALA A 109 -12.96 34.00 -6.30
N THR A 110 -14.10 33.73 -6.93
CA THR A 110 -14.97 34.76 -7.49
C THR A 110 -15.93 35.26 -6.42
N ALA A 111 -16.07 36.58 -6.30
CA ALA A 111 -17.02 37.19 -5.37
C ALA A 111 -18.44 36.69 -5.64
N GLY A 112 -19.16 36.34 -4.57
CA GLY A 112 -20.53 35.80 -4.66
C GLY A 112 -20.62 34.33 -5.05
N VAL A 113 -19.51 33.64 -5.31
CA VAL A 113 -19.47 32.18 -5.53
C VAL A 113 -18.92 31.50 -4.29
N GLU A 114 -19.63 30.48 -3.82
CA GLU A 114 -19.19 29.66 -2.68
C GLU A 114 -17.85 28.98 -2.99
N SER A 115 -16.96 28.94 -2.00
CA SER A 115 -15.71 28.18 -2.08
C SER A 115 -15.57 27.30 -0.84
N THR A 116 -14.95 26.13 -1.01
CA THR A 116 -14.80 25.15 0.05
C THR A 116 -13.35 24.76 0.20
N LEU A 117 -12.90 24.56 1.43
CA LEU A 117 -11.65 23.85 1.74
C LEU A 117 -11.93 22.66 2.65
N ARG A 118 -10.99 21.71 2.65
CA ARG A 118 -10.96 20.54 3.53
C ARG A 118 -9.56 20.43 4.11
N ILE A 119 -9.51 20.05 5.38
CA ILE A 119 -8.26 19.76 6.09
C ILE A 119 -8.18 18.24 6.28
N ARG A 120 -7.00 17.67 6.06
CA ARG A 120 -6.71 16.26 6.30
C ARG A 120 -5.51 16.14 7.23
N GLY A 121 -5.75 15.57 8.41
CA GLY A 121 -4.73 15.32 9.43
C GLY A 121 -3.94 14.04 9.15
N PHE A 122 -2.63 14.10 9.36
CA PHE A 122 -1.73 12.95 9.28
C PHE A 122 -0.85 12.89 10.53
N ASP A 123 -0.48 11.68 10.97
CA ASP A 123 0.52 11.51 12.03
C ASP A 123 1.95 11.65 11.49
N SER A 124 2.95 11.55 12.38
CA SER A 124 4.37 11.63 12.01
C SER A 124 4.87 10.53 11.07
N TYR A 125 4.06 9.50 10.82
CA TYR A 125 4.37 8.36 9.95
C TYR A 125 3.54 8.39 8.66
N GLY A 126 2.72 9.42 8.46
CA GLY A 126 1.89 9.59 7.26
C GLY A 126 0.58 8.80 7.30
N ASN A 127 0.18 8.26 8.45
CA ASN A 127 -1.12 7.62 8.61
C ASN A 127 -2.22 8.67 8.72
N LEU A 128 -3.36 8.42 8.08
CA LEU A 128 -4.53 9.29 8.15
C LEU A 128 -5.10 9.28 9.57
N VAL A 129 -5.25 10.46 10.16
CA VAL A 129 -5.89 10.61 11.47
C VAL A 129 -7.40 10.68 11.28
N GLU A 130 -8.12 9.63 11.69
CA GLU A 130 -9.59 9.53 11.56
C GLU A 130 -10.35 9.92 12.84
N ARG A 131 -9.63 10.24 13.91
CA ARG A 131 -10.19 10.76 15.16
C ARG A 131 -10.51 12.26 15.04
N TRP A 132 -11.47 12.71 15.83
CA TRP A 132 -12.06 14.06 15.75
C TRP A 132 -11.72 14.97 16.95
N ASP A 133 -10.73 14.58 17.76
CA ASP A 133 -10.33 15.24 19.01
C ASP A 133 -9.28 16.35 18.82
N ASP A 134 -8.66 16.42 17.64
CA ASP A 134 -7.66 17.44 17.34
C ASP A 134 -8.32 18.79 17.00
N THR A 135 -7.82 19.88 17.60
CA THR A 135 -8.32 21.24 17.36
C THR A 135 -7.65 21.87 16.14
N TRP A 136 -8.47 22.37 15.21
CA TRP A 136 -8.02 23.10 14.01
C TRP A 136 -8.47 24.56 14.06
N ALA A 137 -7.56 25.50 13.81
CA ALA A 137 -7.87 26.91 13.73
C ALA A 137 -7.72 27.41 12.28
N ILE A 138 -8.70 28.17 11.78
CA ILE A 138 -8.69 28.79 10.46
C ILE A 138 -8.82 30.30 10.65
N SER A 139 -7.88 31.07 10.07
CA SER A 139 -7.95 32.53 10.01
C SER A 139 -8.04 32.95 8.54
N LEU A 140 -9.04 33.77 8.23
CA LEU A 140 -9.23 34.36 6.90
C LEU A 140 -8.89 35.85 7.01
N ALA A 141 -8.02 36.33 6.14
CA ALA A 141 -7.65 37.73 6.05
C ALA A 141 -7.86 38.23 4.61
N SER A 142 -8.44 39.42 4.45
CA SER A 142 -8.50 40.09 3.15
C SER A 142 -7.17 40.79 2.87
N SER A 143 -6.63 40.65 1.66
CA SER A 143 -5.57 41.53 1.20
C SER A 143 -6.18 42.87 0.79
N THR A 144 -6.18 43.84 1.69
CA THR A 144 -6.52 45.21 1.35
C THR A 144 -5.31 45.86 0.67
N THR A 145 -5.03 45.52 -0.59
CA THR A 145 -4.20 46.39 -1.43
C THR A 145 -5.11 47.49 -1.95
N ARG A 146 -4.94 48.66 -1.35
CA ARG A 146 -5.59 49.91 -1.73
C ARG A 146 -5.04 50.45 -3.04
#